data_AF-A0A1H9TFN1-F1
#
_entry.id   AF-A0A1H9TFN1-F1
#
_cell.length_a   1.000
_cell.length_b   1.000
_cell.length_c   1.000
_cell.angle_alpha   90.00
_cell.angle_beta   90.00
_cell.angle_gamma   90.00
#
_symmetry.space_group_name_H-M   'P 1'
#
loop_
_entity.id
_entity.type
_entity.pdbx_description
1 polymer ?
#
loop_
_entity_poly.entity_id
_entity_poly.type
_entity_poly.pdbx_seq_one_letter_code
_entity_poly.pdbx_strand_id
1 'polypeptide(L)'
;MSINKNSGIVDGNNPLHNLDEWEEDVIKRYPDPTSINKDKKEEQFRNYEETEKDGVKEFYRLNHLYQTYEFVQQKKAQYLKFDKKEMPIWSAFEFLNELVDDSDPDTDLDQMQHLLQTSEAIRNDGHPDWMVLVGLIHDMGKVLCLFGEPQWAVVGDTFPVGCAYSDKIVYPEFFQHNPDYQNPTYQTKLGVYTQNCGLDNVHMSWGHDEYVYHMMKDYIPEPGLYMLRYHSFYSQHRENAYDHLMNEKDHEMFKWVRLFNPYDLYSKNPNQKSWEELKPYYQALVAKYLPVNIKF
;
A
#
# COMPACT_ATOMS: atom_id res chain seq x y z
N MET A 1 31.47 -30.15 -33.47
CA MET A 1 30.16 -30.10 -34.16
C MET A 1 29.11 -29.90 -33.10
N SER A 2 28.57 -28.69 -33.09
CA SER A 2 27.76 -28.11 -32.02
C SER A 2 26.41 -28.79 -31.91
N ILE A 3 26.02 -29.09 -30.67
CA ILE A 3 24.72 -29.63 -30.30
C ILE A 3 23.71 -28.48 -30.40
N ASN A 4 22.77 -28.63 -31.34
CA ASN A 4 21.60 -27.77 -31.48
C ASN A 4 20.78 -27.85 -30.20
N LYS A 5 20.82 -26.81 -29.36
CA LYS A 5 19.83 -26.60 -28.30
C LYS A 5 18.59 -26.03 -28.95
N ASN A 6 17.52 -26.79 -28.82
CA ASN A 6 16.16 -26.43 -29.16
C ASN A 6 15.81 -25.10 -28.47
N SER A 7 15.69 -24.03 -29.26
CA SER A 7 15.16 -22.74 -28.85
C SER A 7 13.66 -22.88 -28.63
N GLY A 8 13.25 -23.08 -27.38
CA GLY A 8 11.86 -22.87 -26.97
C GLY A 8 11.55 -21.39 -27.02
N ILE A 9 10.96 -20.94 -28.11
CA ILE A 9 10.24 -19.68 -28.21
C ILE A 9 9.04 -19.81 -27.27
N VAL A 10 9.00 -19.00 -26.21
CA VAL A 10 7.79 -18.85 -25.38
C VAL A 10 6.98 -17.74 -26.02
N ASP A 11 5.91 -18.15 -26.72
CA ASP A 11 4.93 -17.28 -27.34
C ASP A 11 4.14 -16.49 -26.29
N GLY A 12 3.88 -15.22 -26.61
CA GLY A 12 2.97 -14.35 -25.88
C GLY A 12 1.50 -14.70 -26.17
N ASN A 13 0.77 -15.03 -25.10
CA ASN A 13 -0.66 -14.82 -24.89
C ASN A 13 -0.99 -15.42 -23.51
N ASN A 14 -1.27 -14.57 -22.50
CA ASN A 14 -1.64 -14.94 -21.11
C ASN A 14 -2.64 -16.12 -21.06
N PRO A 15 -2.61 -17.03 -20.03
CA PRO A 15 -2.89 -16.64 -18.63
C PRO A 15 -2.30 -17.56 -17.52
N LEU A 16 -1.98 -17.05 -16.32
CA LEU A 16 -1.95 -17.93 -15.14
C LEU A 16 -3.39 -18.24 -14.71
N HIS A 17 -3.65 -19.47 -14.31
CA HIS A 17 -5.00 -20.03 -14.19
C HIS A 17 -5.69 -19.74 -12.84
N ASN A 18 -4.92 -19.36 -11.82
CA ASN A 18 -5.42 -19.04 -10.48
C ASN A 18 -4.49 -18.06 -9.74
N LEU A 19 -4.98 -17.49 -8.65
CA LEU A 19 -4.28 -16.46 -7.89
C LEU A 19 -2.95 -16.94 -7.28
N ASP A 20 -2.89 -18.19 -6.83
CA ASP A 20 -1.68 -18.74 -6.21
C ASP A 20 -0.55 -18.87 -7.25
N GLU A 21 -0.88 -19.23 -8.49
CA GLU A 21 0.06 -19.20 -9.63
C GLU A 21 0.54 -17.78 -9.94
N TRP A 22 -0.35 -16.77 -9.86
CA TRP A 22 0.03 -15.37 -9.99
C TRP A 22 0.94 -14.92 -8.85
N GLU A 23 0.63 -15.25 -7.60
CA GLU A 23 1.44 -14.92 -6.43
C GLU A 23 2.83 -15.53 -6.56
N GLU A 24 2.92 -16.83 -6.87
CA GLU A 24 4.20 -17.49 -7.08
C GLU A 24 5.00 -16.95 -8.27
N ASP A 25 4.34 -16.64 -9.39
CA ASP A 25 4.99 -16.17 -10.60
C ASP A 25 5.41 -14.70 -10.50
N VAL A 26 4.64 -13.85 -9.83
CA VAL A 26 5.05 -12.48 -9.46
C VAL A 26 6.20 -12.55 -8.48
N ILE A 27 6.16 -13.41 -7.47
CA ILE A 27 7.31 -13.65 -6.60
C ILE A 27 8.50 -14.16 -7.43
N LYS A 28 8.33 -14.99 -8.47
CA LYS A 28 9.43 -15.49 -9.33
C LYS A 28 9.92 -14.53 -10.42
N ARG A 29 9.11 -13.55 -10.85
CA ARG A 29 9.49 -12.49 -11.80
C ARG A 29 10.02 -11.23 -11.13
N TYR A 30 9.57 -10.97 -9.91
CA TYR A 30 10.05 -9.93 -9.01
C TYR A 30 10.70 -10.48 -7.71
N PRO A 31 11.44 -11.62 -7.69
CA PRO A 31 12.07 -12.20 -6.49
C PRO A 31 13.33 -11.44 -6.12
N ASP A 32 13.82 -10.64 -7.05
CA ASP A 32 15.18 -10.15 -7.02
C ASP A 32 15.19 -8.71 -7.51
N PRO A 33 15.16 -7.75 -6.58
CA PRO A 33 15.33 -6.35 -6.87
C PRO A 33 16.63 -6.02 -7.60
N THR A 34 17.62 -6.94 -7.65
CA THR A 34 18.82 -6.78 -8.49
C THR A 34 18.56 -6.93 -10.00
N SER A 35 17.42 -7.51 -10.40
CA SER A 35 17.04 -7.62 -11.81
C SER A 35 16.40 -6.34 -12.36
N ILE A 36 15.85 -5.49 -11.47
CA ILE A 36 15.14 -4.25 -11.79
C ILE A 36 15.98 -3.02 -11.42
N ASN A 37 16.80 -3.14 -10.37
CA ASN A 37 17.78 -2.17 -9.93
C ASN A 37 19.11 -2.89 -9.64
N LYS A 38 20.03 -2.92 -10.61
CA LYS A 38 21.30 -3.69 -10.53
C LYS A 38 22.21 -3.32 -9.34
N ASP A 39 21.88 -2.23 -8.65
CA ASP A 39 22.64 -1.71 -7.52
C ASP A 39 22.03 -2.05 -6.14
N LYS A 40 20.80 -2.61 -6.06
CA LYS A 40 20.17 -2.98 -4.77
C LYS A 40 19.55 -4.39 -4.76
N LYS A 41 19.92 -5.24 -3.77
CA LYS A 41 19.32 -6.55 -3.47
C LYS A 41 18.01 -6.44 -2.68
N GLU A 42 17.19 -7.49 -2.65
CA GLU A 42 15.94 -7.57 -1.86
C GLU A 42 16.15 -7.18 -0.40
N GLU A 43 17.24 -7.67 0.17
CA GLU A 43 17.71 -7.42 1.53
C GLU A 43 18.08 -5.94 1.79
N GLN A 44 18.19 -5.11 0.75
CA GLN A 44 18.55 -3.68 0.83
C GLN A 44 17.36 -2.74 0.66
N PHE A 45 16.20 -3.24 0.24
CA PHE A 45 14.95 -2.49 0.24
C PHE A 45 14.33 -2.52 1.64
N ARG A 46 13.77 -1.40 2.09
CA ARG A 46 13.22 -1.28 3.45
C ARG A 46 14.23 -1.65 4.55
N ASN A 47 15.52 -1.36 4.35
CA ASN A 47 16.55 -1.57 5.36
C ASN A 47 16.52 -0.43 6.40
N TYR A 48 15.87 -0.71 7.54
CA TYR A 48 15.70 0.21 8.65
C TYR A 48 16.86 0.17 9.67
N GLU A 49 17.79 -0.77 9.55
CA GLU A 49 18.95 -0.91 10.46
C GLU A 49 20.17 -0.12 9.96
N GLU A 50 20.38 -0.05 8.66
CA GLU A 50 21.52 0.65 8.01
C GLU A 50 21.14 1.99 7.36
N THR A 51 19.89 2.44 7.50
CA THR A 51 19.47 3.74 6.94
C THR A 51 20.14 4.91 7.66
N GLU A 52 20.98 5.66 6.93
CA GLU A 52 21.60 6.91 7.39
C GLU A 52 20.59 8.09 7.46
N LYS A 53 19.34 7.89 7.03
CA LYS A 53 18.31 8.93 7.06
C LYS A 53 17.66 8.98 8.44
N ASP A 54 18.21 9.82 9.33
CA ASP A 54 17.63 10.17 10.63
C ASP A 54 16.12 10.52 10.54
N GLY A 55 15.67 11.04 9.39
CA GLY A 55 14.28 11.37 9.11
C GLY A 55 13.30 10.20 9.18
N VAL A 56 13.64 9.00 8.67
CA VAL A 56 12.73 7.84 8.66
C VAL A 56 12.53 7.29 10.08
N LYS A 57 13.59 7.26 10.87
CA LYS A 57 13.52 6.84 12.27
C LYS A 57 12.72 7.82 13.12
N GLU A 58 12.93 9.12 12.93
CA GLU A 58 12.14 10.16 13.61
C GLU A 58 10.67 10.14 13.17
N PHE A 59 10.39 9.90 11.89
CA PHE A 59 9.05 9.70 11.36
C PHE A 59 8.32 8.59 12.13
N TYR A 60 8.90 7.39 12.20
CA TYR A 60 8.27 6.27 12.90
C TYR A 60 8.19 6.48 14.40
N ARG A 61 9.15 7.20 15.00
CA ARG A 61 9.07 7.61 16.41
C ARG A 61 7.84 8.48 16.66
N LEU A 62 7.55 9.45 15.78
CA LEU A 62 6.36 10.30 15.89
C LEU A 62 5.07 9.52 15.58
N ASN A 63 5.07 8.66 14.56
CA ASN A 63 3.95 7.80 14.22
C ASN A 63 3.54 6.93 15.42
N HIS A 64 4.49 6.14 15.96
CA HIS A 64 4.20 5.23 17.08
C HIS A 64 3.87 5.98 18.37
N LEU A 65 4.35 7.22 18.55
CA LEU A 65 4.03 8.04 19.71
C LEU A 65 2.57 8.55 19.70
N TYR A 66 2.05 8.94 18.52
CA TYR A 66 0.80 9.70 18.43
C TYR A 66 -0.38 8.95 17.81
N GLN A 67 -0.16 7.83 17.13
CA GLN A 67 -1.23 6.94 16.65
C GLN A 67 -1.86 6.20 17.83
N THR A 68 -2.79 6.86 18.52
CA THR A 68 -3.61 6.27 19.59
C THR A 68 -4.98 5.86 19.06
N TYR A 69 -5.66 4.98 19.77
CA TYR A 69 -7.04 4.58 19.46
C TYR A 69 -7.96 5.81 19.36
N GLU A 70 -7.84 6.76 20.28
CA GLU A 70 -8.64 7.99 20.25
C GLU A 70 -8.31 8.85 19.02
N PHE A 71 -7.02 9.05 18.71
CA PHE A 71 -6.57 9.82 17.55
C PHE A 71 -7.16 9.26 16.25
N VAL A 72 -7.08 7.94 16.05
CA VAL A 72 -7.61 7.27 14.86
C VAL A 72 -9.11 7.52 14.71
N GLN A 73 -9.88 7.41 15.79
CA GLN A 73 -11.33 7.64 15.75
C GLN A 73 -11.66 9.10 15.40
N GLN A 74 -10.91 10.05 15.95
CA GLN A 74 -11.07 11.47 15.62
C GLN A 74 -10.76 11.74 14.15
N LYS A 75 -9.69 11.17 13.60
CA LYS A 75 -9.33 11.34 12.18
C LYS A 75 -10.35 10.72 11.23
N LYS A 76 -10.86 9.52 11.55
CA LYS A 76 -11.98 8.92 10.80
C LYS A 76 -13.19 9.86 10.78
N ALA A 77 -13.59 10.41 11.93
CA ALA A 77 -14.71 11.35 12.03
C ALA A 77 -14.46 12.69 11.31
N GLN A 78 -13.20 13.09 11.19
CA GLN A 78 -12.79 14.32 10.51
C GLN A 78 -12.77 14.19 8.99
N TYR A 79 -12.19 13.12 8.46
CA TYR A 79 -11.88 13.01 7.02
C TYR A 79 -12.84 12.15 6.22
N LEU A 80 -13.53 11.19 6.83
CA LEU A 80 -14.48 10.33 6.09
C LEU A 80 -15.80 11.02 5.72
N LYS A 81 -15.90 12.34 5.98
CA LYS A 81 -16.97 13.20 5.47
C LYS A 81 -16.72 13.67 4.04
N PHE A 82 -15.47 13.60 3.57
CA PHE A 82 -15.04 14.04 2.24
C PHE A 82 -15.48 15.49 1.92
N ASP A 83 -15.19 16.40 2.85
CA ASP A 83 -15.62 17.81 2.83
C ASP A 83 -14.48 18.82 2.68
N LYS A 84 -13.27 18.36 2.36
CA LYS A 84 -12.07 19.19 2.15
C LYS A 84 -12.04 19.81 0.78
N LYS A 85 -12.34 19.02 -0.26
CA LYS A 85 -12.26 19.47 -1.65
C LYS A 85 -13.07 18.58 -2.57
N GLU A 86 -13.57 19.13 -3.67
CA GLU A 86 -14.07 18.36 -4.79
C GLU A 86 -13.25 18.73 -6.02
N MET A 87 -12.67 17.75 -6.70
CA MET A 87 -11.87 18.00 -7.89
C MET A 87 -11.90 16.83 -8.88
N PRO A 88 -11.63 17.09 -10.17
CA PRO A 88 -11.40 16.02 -11.12
C PRO A 88 -10.24 15.13 -10.68
N ILE A 89 -10.35 13.82 -10.89
CA ILE A 89 -9.32 12.85 -10.49
C ILE A 89 -7.94 13.16 -11.09
N TRP A 90 -7.88 13.67 -12.32
CA TRP A 90 -6.61 14.09 -12.94
C TRP A 90 -5.95 15.28 -12.21
N SER A 91 -6.76 16.22 -11.73
CA SER A 91 -6.28 17.31 -10.88
C SER A 91 -5.89 16.82 -9.48
N ALA A 92 -6.42 15.69 -9.02
CA ALA A 92 -5.98 15.08 -7.77
C ALA A 92 -4.58 14.45 -7.88
N PHE A 93 -4.26 13.82 -9.02
CA PHE A 93 -2.88 13.36 -9.29
C PHE A 93 -1.90 14.54 -9.37
N GLU A 94 -2.27 15.62 -10.07
CA GLU A 94 -1.46 16.84 -10.13
C GLU A 94 -1.26 17.46 -8.74
N PHE A 95 -2.31 17.46 -7.91
CA PHE A 95 -2.22 17.92 -6.53
C PHE A 95 -1.29 17.04 -5.71
N LEU A 96 -1.41 15.71 -5.81
CA LEU A 96 -0.56 14.76 -5.09
C LEU A 96 0.93 14.92 -5.41
N ASN A 97 1.29 15.33 -6.63
CA ASN A 97 2.67 15.61 -7.03
C ASN A 97 3.31 16.81 -6.28
N GLU A 98 2.54 17.60 -5.53
CA GLU A 98 3.09 18.62 -4.62
C GLU A 98 3.71 18.01 -3.35
N LEU A 99 3.50 16.71 -3.09
CA LEU A 99 4.01 15.99 -1.92
C LEU A 99 5.35 15.29 -2.19
N VAL A 100 6.27 15.40 -1.24
CA VAL A 100 7.46 14.53 -1.10
C VAL A 100 7.23 13.62 0.10
N ASP A 101 7.35 12.30 -0.07
CA ASP A 101 7.10 11.29 0.99
C ASP A 101 8.37 11.06 1.83
N ASP A 102 8.33 11.44 3.11
CA ASP A 102 9.49 11.35 4.02
C ASP A 102 9.65 9.96 4.68
N SER A 103 8.68 9.05 4.51
CA SER A 103 8.68 7.73 5.17
C SER A 103 9.37 6.63 4.37
N ASP A 104 9.45 6.82 3.06
CA ASP A 104 9.99 5.83 2.13
C ASP A 104 11.52 5.99 1.99
N PRO A 105 12.32 5.00 2.42
CA PRO A 105 13.77 5.05 2.25
C PRO A 105 14.21 4.92 0.78
N ASP A 106 13.30 4.49 -0.11
CA ASP A 106 13.58 4.04 -1.46
C ASP A 106 13.08 4.96 -2.58
N THR A 107 12.36 6.07 -2.32
CA THR A 107 11.85 6.96 -3.40
C THR A 107 12.46 8.37 -3.41
N ASP A 108 13.01 8.74 -4.57
CA ASP A 108 13.31 10.12 -5.00
C ASP A 108 12.43 10.52 -6.22
N LEU A 109 11.36 9.74 -6.49
CA LEU A 109 10.50 9.87 -7.68
C LEU A 109 9.29 10.77 -7.43
N ASP A 110 8.78 11.39 -8.50
CA ASP A 110 7.46 12.04 -8.53
C ASP A 110 6.34 11.03 -8.20
N GLN A 111 5.34 11.43 -7.41
CA GLN A 111 4.26 10.55 -6.95
C GLN A 111 3.47 9.95 -8.14
N MET A 112 3.18 10.75 -9.16
CA MET A 112 2.50 10.25 -10.37
C MET A 112 3.35 9.21 -11.12
N GLN A 113 4.67 9.36 -11.12
CA GLN A 113 5.56 8.38 -11.74
C GLN A 113 5.53 7.05 -10.99
N HIS A 114 5.51 7.07 -9.65
CA HIS A 114 5.33 5.87 -8.80
C HIS A 114 4.01 5.16 -9.15
N LEU A 115 2.90 5.88 -9.11
CA LEU A 115 1.57 5.34 -9.43
C LEU A 115 1.48 4.75 -10.85
N LEU A 116 2.11 5.39 -11.83
CA LEU A 116 2.19 4.89 -13.20
C LEU A 116 3.09 3.66 -13.32
N GLN A 117 4.18 3.57 -12.56
CA GLN A 117 5.07 2.39 -12.54
C GLN A 117 4.34 1.17 -12.00
N THR A 118 3.70 1.31 -10.84
CA THR A 118 2.91 0.24 -10.21
C THR A 118 1.80 -0.24 -11.15
N SER A 119 1.01 0.69 -11.70
CA SER A 119 -0.09 0.32 -12.59
C SER A 119 0.35 -0.25 -13.94
N GLU A 120 1.44 0.25 -14.56
CA GLU A 120 1.95 -0.34 -15.80
C GLU A 120 2.51 -1.74 -15.57
N ALA A 121 3.17 -2.01 -14.44
CA ALA A 121 3.66 -3.34 -14.12
C ALA A 121 2.50 -4.34 -14.00
N ILE A 122 1.44 -3.99 -13.27
CA ILE A 122 0.20 -4.78 -13.17
C ILE A 122 -0.42 -5.01 -14.56
N ARG A 123 -0.45 -3.96 -15.41
CA ARG A 123 -1.02 -4.04 -16.75
C ARG A 123 -0.21 -4.93 -17.69
N ASN A 124 1.12 -4.84 -17.65
CA ASN A 124 2.02 -5.63 -18.49
C ASN A 124 1.95 -7.13 -18.14
N ASP A 125 1.63 -7.43 -16.88
CA ASP A 125 1.35 -8.78 -16.41
C ASP A 125 -0.04 -9.29 -16.85
N GLY A 126 -0.88 -8.41 -17.39
CA GLY A 126 -2.18 -8.77 -17.93
C GLY A 126 -3.22 -9.10 -16.87
N HIS A 127 -3.09 -8.50 -15.68
CA HIS A 127 -4.11 -8.50 -14.64
C HIS A 127 -5.38 -7.75 -15.10
N PRO A 128 -6.52 -8.00 -14.43
CA PRO A 128 -7.75 -7.27 -14.71
C PRO A 128 -7.57 -5.75 -14.59
N ASP A 129 -8.31 -5.00 -15.40
CA ASP A 129 -8.18 -3.54 -15.49
C ASP A 129 -8.56 -2.83 -14.18
N TRP A 130 -9.47 -3.37 -13.37
CA TRP A 130 -9.72 -2.85 -12.02
C TRP A 130 -8.49 -2.92 -11.11
N MET A 131 -7.60 -3.91 -11.28
CA MET A 131 -6.36 -4.03 -10.49
C MET A 131 -5.31 -3.03 -11.00
N VAL A 132 -5.27 -2.78 -12.31
CA VAL A 132 -4.46 -1.70 -12.89
C VAL A 132 -4.87 -0.35 -12.29
N LEU A 133 -6.18 -0.12 -12.14
CA LEU A 133 -6.70 1.09 -11.50
C LEU A 133 -6.32 1.16 -10.01
N VAL A 134 -6.36 0.05 -9.27
CA VAL A 134 -5.87 -0.01 -7.89
C VAL A 134 -4.41 0.44 -7.81
N GLY A 135 -3.54 -0.05 -8.69
CA GLY A 135 -2.15 0.42 -8.76
C GLY A 135 -2.02 1.92 -9.02
N LEU A 136 -2.91 2.50 -9.83
CA LEU A 136 -2.90 3.93 -10.12
C LEU A 136 -3.35 4.79 -8.93
N ILE A 137 -4.21 4.26 -8.04
CA ILE A 137 -4.85 5.07 -6.98
C ILE A 137 -4.45 4.70 -5.56
N HIS A 138 -3.63 3.65 -5.33
CA HIS A 138 -3.32 3.15 -3.98
C HIS A 138 -2.80 4.24 -3.04
N ASP A 139 -1.91 5.10 -3.52
CA ASP A 139 -1.35 6.21 -2.76
C ASP A 139 -2.17 7.52 -2.83
N MET A 140 -3.35 7.52 -3.47
CA MET A 140 -4.17 8.73 -3.58
C MET A 140 -4.57 9.30 -2.21
N GLY A 141 -4.58 8.48 -1.16
CA GLY A 141 -4.87 8.96 0.19
C GLY A 141 -3.79 9.89 0.78
N LYS A 142 -2.59 9.94 0.18
CA LYS A 142 -1.50 10.82 0.61
C LYS A 142 -1.81 12.31 0.46
N VAL A 143 -2.86 12.68 -0.28
CA VAL A 143 -3.40 14.05 -0.34
C VAL A 143 -3.77 14.61 1.04
N LEU A 144 -3.97 13.77 2.06
CA LEU A 144 -4.14 14.21 3.45
C LEU A 144 -2.99 15.10 3.94
N CYS A 145 -1.75 14.85 3.51
CA CYS A 145 -0.59 15.71 3.81
C CYS A 145 -0.82 17.14 3.29
N LEU A 146 -1.38 17.26 2.09
CA LEU A 146 -1.67 18.54 1.44
C LEU A 146 -2.89 19.26 2.05
N PHE A 147 -3.71 18.54 2.82
CA PHE A 147 -4.74 19.13 3.69
C PHE A 147 -4.21 19.51 5.08
N GLY A 148 -2.90 19.43 5.30
CA GLY A 148 -2.22 19.89 6.51
C GLY A 148 -1.99 18.81 7.57
N GLU A 149 -2.24 17.53 7.26
CA GLU A 149 -1.82 16.45 8.16
C GLU A 149 -0.29 16.28 8.14
N PRO A 150 0.33 16.00 9.30
CA PRO A 150 1.73 15.62 9.31
C PRO A 150 1.91 14.26 8.65
N GLN A 151 3.05 14.04 7.98
CA GLN A 151 3.30 12.80 7.24
C GLN A 151 3.12 11.55 8.11
N TRP A 152 3.53 11.57 9.38
CA TRP A 152 3.40 10.42 10.29
C TRP A 152 1.94 9.99 10.51
N ALA A 153 0.96 10.86 10.23
CA ALA A 153 -0.46 10.56 10.30
C ALA A 153 -1.07 10.16 8.95
N VAL A 154 -0.25 9.98 7.91
CA VAL A 154 -0.71 9.75 6.53
C VAL A 154 0.00 8.57 5.88
N VAL A 155 1.33 8.59 5.86
CA VAL A 155 2.17 7.58 5.17
C VAL A 155 2.73 6.55 6.15
N GLY A 156 3.54 5.61 5.65
CA GLY A 156 4.23 4.60 6.45
C GLY A 156 3.39 3.36 6.79
N ASP A 157 4.06 2.37 7.37
CA ASP A 157 3.45 1.10 7.76
C ASP A 157 2.30 1.27 8.74
N THR A 158 1.23 0.51 8.55
CA THR A 158 0.05 0.53 9.41
C THR A 158 0.01 -0.63 10.40
N PHE A 159 -0.69 -0.42 11.51
CA PHE A 159 -0.90 -1.42 12.57
C PHE A 159 -2.25 -1.24 13.28
N PRO A 160 -2.82 -2.30 13.87
CA PRO A 160 -4.00 -2.18 14.72
C PRO A 160 -3.75 -1.30 15.96
N VAL A 161 -4.63 -0.34 16.21
CA VAL A 161 -4.68 0.41 17.48
C VAL A 161 -5.72 -0.20 18.42
N GLY A 162 -5.60 0.05 19.73
CA GLY A 162 -6.59 -0.46 20.71
C GLY A 162 -6.40 -1.92 21.13
N CYS A 163 -5.31 -2.56 20.73
CA CYS A 163 -4.83 -3.86 21.22
C CYS A 163 -3.29 -3.86 21.30
N ALA A 164 -2.71 -4.94 21.83
CA ALA A 164 -1.27 -5.00 22.07
C ALA A 164 -0.49 -4.90 20.76
N TYR A 165 0.55 -4.07 20.75
CA TYR A 165 1.44 -3.92 19.60
C TYR A 165 2.33 -5.16 19.44
N SER A 166 2.43 -5.66 18.22
CA SER A 166 3.37 -6.73 17.86
C SER A 166 4.79 -6.20 17.74
N ASP A 167 5.76 -7.02 18.16
CA ASP A 167 7.20 -6.84 17.92
C ASP A 167 7.61 -6.97 16.44
N LYS A 168 6.65 -7.30 15.55
CA LYS A 168 6.81 -7.34 14.09
C LYS A 168 6.53 -6.01 13.40
N ILE A 169 6.02 -5.02 14.12
CA ILE A 169 5.93 -3.64 13.59
C ILE A 169 7.35 -3.07 13.55
N VAL A 170 7.67 -2.27 12.54
CA VAL A 170 8.95 -1.55 12.45
C VAL A 170 9.17 -0.69 13.71
N TYR A 171 10.40 -0.61 14.23
CA TYR A 171 10.75 0.12 15.47
C TYR A 171 9.73 0.00 16.63
N PRO A 172 9.38 -1.22 17.06
CA PRO A 172 8.33 -1.43 18.04
C PRO A 172 8.71 -0.87 19.43
N GLU A 173 9.99 -0.63 19.69
CA GLU A 173 10.48 -0.01 20.92
C GLU A 173 9.94 1.41 21.15
N PHE A 174 9.52 2.13 20.09
CA PHE A 174 8.97 3.48 20.23
C PHE A 174 7.57 3.49 20.86
N PHE A 175 6.83 2.38 20.81
CA PHE A 175 5.50 2.29 21.42
C PHE A 175 5.54 2.50 22.93
N GLN A 176 6.67 2.29 23.61
CA GLN A 176 6.78 2.54 25.06
C GLN A 176 6.44 3.99 25.46
N HIS A 177 6.49 4.93 24.50
CA HIS A 177 6.17 6.34 24.71
C HIS A 177 4.73 6.70 24.32
N ASN A 178 4.00 5.80 23.64
CA ASN A 178 2.60 5.98 23.28
C ASN A 178 1.73 5.95 24.55
N PRO A 179 0.79 6.89 24.76
CA PRO A 179 -0.13 6.86 25.89
C PRO A 179 -0.95 5.55 26.01
N ASP A 180 -1.32 4.92 24.89
CA ASP A 180 -2.04 3.65 24.86
C ASP A 180 -1.20 2.48 25.37
N TYR A 181 0.13 2.59 25.36
CA TYR A 181 1.04 1.60 25.93
C TYR A 181 0.85 1.43 27.44
N GLN A 182 0.40 2.48 28.12
CA GLN A 182 0.11 2.46 29.55
C GLN A 182 -1.33 2.05 29.86
N ASN A 183 -2.19 1.89 28.85
CA ASN A 183 -3.57 1.50 29.05
C ASN A 183 -3.69 -0.03 29.14
N PRO A 184 -4.02 -0.61 30.32
CA PRO A 184 -4.06 -2.05 30.50
C PRO A 184 -5.07 -2.76 29.60
N THR A 185 -6.12 -2.06 29.16
CA THR A 185 -7.09 -2.61 28.21
C THR A 185 -6.43 -2.91 26.87
N TYR A 186 -5.68 -1.94 26.34
CA TYR A 186 -5.02 -2.04 25.03
C TYR A 186 -3.75 -2.87 25.07
N GLN A 187 -3.23 -3.24 26.24
CA GLN A 187 -2.06 -4.12 26.36
C GLN A 187 -2.39 -5.62 26.32
N THR A 188 -3.68 -5.98 26.19
CA THR A 188 -4.07 -7.37 25.97
C THR A 188 -4.04 -7.72 24.49
N LYS A 189 -3.85 -9.02 24.18
CA LYS A 189 -3.83 -9.54 22.81
C LYS A 189 -5.02 -9.05 21.98
N LEU A 190 -6.22 -9.07 22.55
CA LEU A 190 -7.44 -8.66 21.85
C LEU A 190 -7.79 -7.19 22.07
N GLY A 191 -7.34 -6.57 23.16
CA GLY A 191 -7.65 -5.19 23.43
C GLY A 191 -9.15 -4.93 23.51
N VAL A 192 -9.64 -4.02 22.68
CA VAL A 192 -11.07 -3.73 22.50
C VAL A 192 -11.79 -4.68 21.54
N TYR A 193 -11.06 -5.58 20.87
CA TYR A 193 -11.58 -6.48 19.84
C TYR A 193 -12.00 -7.83 20.40
N THR A 194 -12.59 -8.64 19.53
CA THR A 194 -12.89 -10.05 19.80
C THR A 194 -12.11 -10.95 18.86
N GLN A 195 -11.90 -12.21 19.26
CA GLN A 195 -11.15 -13.18 18.47
C GLN A 195 -11.78 -13.34 17.08
N ASN A 196 -10.95 -13.20 16.04
CA ASN A 196 -11.33 -13.35 14.62
C ASN A 196 -12.50 -12.44 14.23
N CYS A 197 -12.57 -11.23 14.79
CA CYS A 197 -13.65 -10.28 14.52
C CYS A 197 -13.69 -9.79 13.07
N GLY A 198 -12.62 -9.97 12.30
CA GLY A 198 -12.48 -9.45 10.96
C GLY A 198 -11.81 -8.08 10.97
N LEU A 199 -10.89 -7.86 10.03
CA LEU A 199 -10.14 -6.58 9.94
C LEU A 199 -11.05 -5.40 9.56
N ASP A 200 -12.25 -5.64 9.06
CA ASP A 200 -13.27 -4.61 8.88
C ASP A 200 -13.77 -4.01 10.20
N ASN A 201 -13.67 -4.77 11.29
CA ASN A 201 -14.01 -4.36 12.66
C ASN A 201 -12.79 -3.86 13.46
N VAL A 202 -11.59 -3.85 12.85
CA VAL A 202 -10.35 -3.39 13.47
C VAL A 202 -10.07 -1.94 13.09
N HIS A 203 -9.70 -1.12 14.08
CA HIS A 203 -9.17 0.21 13.83
C HIS A 203 -7.67 0.11 13.56
N MET A 204 -7.27 0.33 12.30
CA MET A 204 -5.88 0.52 11.91
C MET A 204 -5.42 1.94 12.24
N SER A 205 -4.12 2.12 12.50
CA SER A 205 -3.47 3.43 12.53
C SER A 205 -3.92 4.27 11.33
N TRP A 206 -4.24 5.54 11.56
CA TRP A 206 -4.83 6.40 10.53
C TRP A 206 -3.80 6.74 9.45
N GLY A 207 -4.20 6.65 8.19
CA GLY A 207 -3.32 6.94 7.06
C GLY A 207 -4.04 6.87 5.71
N HIS A 208 -3.24 6.91 4.65
CA HIS A 208 -3.69 6.90 3.26
C HIS A 208 -4.49 5.65 2.91
N ASP A 209 -4.13 4.45 3.39
CA ASP A 209 -4.85 3.19 3.15
C ASP A 209 -6.35 3.26 3.52
N GLU A 210 -6.66 3.60 4.78
CA GLU A 210 -8.04 3.64 5.26
C GLU A 210 -8.83 4.73 4.54
N TYR A 211 -8.21 5.89 4.29
CA TYR A 211 -8.85 7.01 3.62
C TYR A 211 -9.16 6.70 2.15
N VAL A 212 -8.20 6.17 1.39
CA VAL A 212 -8.42 5.78 -0.02
C VAL A 212 -9.43 4.64 -0.14
N TYR A 213 -9.41 3.68 0.78
CA TYR A 213 -10.42 2.62 0.85
C TYR A 213 -11.83 3.20 0.94
N HIS A 214 -12.09 4.11 1.89
CA HIS A 214 -13.42 4.69 2.06
C HIS A 214 -13.83 5.57 0.89
N MET A 215 -12.86 6.22 0.23
CA MET A 215 -13.10 7.02 -0.97
C MET A 215 -13.50 6.15 -2.17
N MET A 216 -12.96 4.92 -2.25
CA MET A 216 -13.06 4.05 -3.43
C MET A 216 -14.01 2.86 -3.28
N LYS A 217 -14.58 2.63 -2.09
CA LYS A 217 -15.42 1.46 -1.75
C LYS A 217 -16.64 1.23 -2.65
N ASP A 218 -17.16 2.28 -3.28
CA ASP A 218 -18.31 2.18 -4.17
C ASP A 218 -17.92 1.93 -5.65
N TYR A 219 -16.63 1.94 -5.98
CA TYR A 219 -16.12 1.88 -7.37
C TYR A 219 -15.22 0.68 -7.66
N ILE A 220 -14.58 0.11 -6.64
CA ILE A 220 -13.57 -0.94 -6.77
C ILE A 220 -14.12 -2.26 -6.20
N PRO A 221 -13.88 -3.42 -6.86
CA PRO A 221 -14.30 -4.71 -6.32
C PRO A 221 -13.54 -5.06 -5.03
N GLU A 222 -14.13 -5.94 -4.22
CA GLU A 222 -13.64 -6.27 -2.88
C GLU A 222 -12.15 -6.67 -2.79
N PRO A 223 -11.59 -7.51 -3.69
CA PRO A 223 -10.14 -7.78 -3.67
C PRO A 223 -9.30 -6.51 -3.83
N GLY A 224 -9.72 -5.60 -4.69
CA GLY A 224 -9.08 -4.29 -4.89
C GLY A 224 -9.17 -3.40 -3.66
N LEU A 225 -10.31 -3.43 -2.96
CA LEU A 225 -10.48 -2.70 -1.71
C LEU A 225 -9.59 -3.22 -0.59
N TYR A 226 -9.35 -4.53 -0.52
CA TYR A 226 -8.38 -5.09 0.44
C TYR A 226 -6.94 -4.68 0.10
N MET A 227 -6.57 -4.67 -1.18
CA MET A 227 -5.27 -4.15 -1.61
C MET A 227 -5.12 -2.69 -1.19
N LEU A 228 -6.09 -1.83 -1.49
CA LEU A 228 -6.07 -0.42 -1.07
C LEU A 228 -5.98 -0.25 0.46
N ARG A 229 -6.77 -0.99 1.23
CA ARG A 229 -6.92 -0.78 2.68
C ARG A 229 -5.79 -1.35 3.54
N TYR A 230 -5.03 -2.31 3.03
CA TYR A 230 -4.07 -3.07 3.83
C TYR A 230 -2.70 -3.24 3.16
N HIS A 231 -2.39 -2.52 2.08
CA HIS A 231 -1.07 -2.59 1.43
C HIS A 231 0.07 -2.05 2.30
N SER A 232 -0.22 -1.18 3.27
CA SER A 232 0.77 -0.73 4.25
C SER A 232 0.82 -1.62 5.50
N PHE A 233 0.02 -2.68 5.60
CA PHE A 233 -0.07 -3.51 6.82
C PHE A 233 1.02 -4.61 6.86
N TYR A 234 2.28 -4.20 6.78
CA TYR A 234 3.44 -5.09 6.64
C TYR A 234 3.58 -6.11 7.75
N SER A 235 3.31 -5.70 8.99
CA SER A 235 3.34 -6.62 10.13
C SER A 235 2.38 -7.80 9.94
N GLN A 236 1.35 -7.67 9.11
CA GLN A 236 0.57 -8.83 8.69
C GLN A 236 1.05 -9.45 7.35
N HIS A 237 0.90 -8.76 6.23
CA HIS A 237 1.08 -9.42 4.91
C HIS A 237 2.52 -9.87 4.62
N ARG A 238 3.51 -9.45 5.43
CA ARG A 238 4.89 -9.94 5.40
C ARG A 238 5.24 -10.83 6.59
N GLU A 239 4.89 -10.42 7.82
CA GLU A 239 5.37 -11.07 9.05
C GLU A 239 4.37 -12.05 9.70
N ASN A 240 3.15 -12.18 9.14
CA ASN A 240 2.09 -13.06 9.64
C ASN A 240 1.60 -12.72 11.08
N ALA A 241 1.70 -11.46 11.52
CA ALA A 241 1.17 -11.02 12.82
C ALA A 241 -0.33 -10.70 12.77
N TYR A 242 -0.98 -10.64 13.94
CA TYR A 242 -2.41 -10.29 14.07
C TYR A 242 -3.44 -11.28 13.47
N ASP A 243 -3.05 -12.52 13.14
CA ASP A 243 -3.98 -13.59 12.73
C ASP A 243 -5.18 -13.78 13.66
N HIS A 244 -5.01 -13.47 14.95
CA HIS A 244 -6.08 -13.58 15.94
C HIS A 244 -7.19 -12.52 15.82
N LEU A 245 -7.01 -11.51 14.98
CA LEU A 245 -8.04 -10.52 14.62
C LEU A 245 -8.71 -10.85 13.28
N MET A 246 -8.06 -11.65 12.43
CA MET A 246 -8.51 -11.97 11.08
C MET A 246 -9.56 -13.08 11.06
N ASN A 247 -10.52 -12.94 10.15
CA ASN A 247 -11.50 -13.97 9.84
C ASN A 247 -11.13 -14.72 8.55
N GLU A 248 -11.93 -15.73 8.18
CA GLU A 248 -11.71 -16.55 6.97
C GLU A 248 -11.62 -15.70 5.69
N LYS A 249 -12.46 -14.66 5.58
CA LYS A 249 -12.46 -13.74 4.45
C LYS A 249 -11.17 -12.94 4.37
N ASP A 250 -10.66 -12.45 5.49
CA ASP A 250 -9.40 -11.71 5.52
C ASP A 250 -8.24 -12.59 5.04
N HIS A 251 -8.18 -13.85 5.48
CA HIS A 251 -7.14 -14.78 5.02
C HIS A 251 -7.20 -15.03 3.51
N GLU A 252 -8.40 -15.15 2.93
CA GLU A 252 -8.57 -15.25 1.47
C GLU A 252 -8.17 -13.96 0.75
N MET A 253 -8.58 -12.80 1.26
CA MET A 253 -8.31 -11.51 0.62
C MET A 253 -6.84 -11.09 0.74
N PHE A 254 -6.12 -11.52 1.77
CA PHE A 254 -4.69 -11.22 1.93
C PHE A 254 -3.81 -11.88 0.86
N LYS A 255 -4.31 -12.88 0.12
CA LYS A 255 -3.64 -13.37 -1.10
C LYS A 255 -3.52 -12.25 -2.15
N TRP A 256 -4.55 -11.41 -2.30
CA TRP A 256 -4.52 -10.25 -3.19
C TRP A 256 -3.59 -9.14 -2.67
N VAL A 257 -3.59 -8.90 -1.36
CA VAL A 257 -2.67 -7.92 -0.73
C VAL A 257 -1.21 -8.32 -0.97
N ARG A 258 -0.88 -9.60 -0.78
CA ARG A 258 0.47 -10.13 -1.05
C ARG A 258 0.82 -10.10 -2.53
N LEU A 259 -0.12 -10.39 -3.43
CA LEU A 259 0.07 -10.23 -4.87
C LEU A 259 0.39 -8.78 -5.26
N PHE A 260 -0.25 -7.81 -4.62
CA PHE A 260 -0.06 -6.38 -4.92
C PHE A 260 1.29 -5.83 -4.48
N ASN A 261 1.74 -6.21 -3.29
CA ASN A 261 2.89 -5.62 -2.62
C ASN A 261 4.19 -5.57 -3.48
N PRO A 262 4.56 -6.60 -4.26
CA PRO A 262 5.72 -6.52 -5.17
C PRO A 262 5.59 -5.44 -6.25
N TYR A 263 4.37 -5.17 -6.75
CA TYR A 263 4.14 -4.11 -7.73
C TYR A 263 4.32 -2.73 -7.12
N ASP A 264 3.89 -2.54 -5.88
CA ASP A 264 4.10 -1.29 -5.15
C ASP A 264 5.59 -1.04 -4.89
N LEU A 265 6.29 -2.04 -4.34
CA LEU A 265 7.69 -1.89 -3.93
C LEU A 265 8.72 -1.92 -5.06
N TYR A 266 8.54 -2.78 -6.06
CA TYR A 266 9.62 -3.20 -6.97
C TYR A 266 9.39 -2.83 -8.43
N SER A 267 8.32 -2.10 -8.78
CA SER A 267 7.96 -1.79 -10.17
C SER A 267 8.79 -0.70 -10.86
N LYS A 268 9.97 -0.36 -10.32
CA LYS A 268 10.85 0.69 -10.86
C LYS A 268 11.31 0.36 -12.28
N ASN A 269 10.66 0.93 -13.28
CA ASN A 269 10.99 0.69 -14.68
C ASN A 269 11.75 1.87 -15.29
N PRO A 270 13.05 1.74 -15.62
CA PRO A 270 13.82 2.79 -16.29
C PRO A 270 13.39 3.02 -17.75
N ASN A 271 12.64 2.08 -18.35
CA ASN A 271 12.12 2.14 -19.72
C ASN A 271 10.59 2.36 -19.75
N GLN A 272 10.03 3.04 -18.75
CA GLN A 272 8.62 3.45 -18.72
C GLN A 272 8.26 4.23 -19.99
N LYS A 273 7.10 3.93 -20.59
CA LYS A 273 6.55 4.74 -21.68
C LYS A 273 6.26 6.17 -21.21
N SER A 274 6.29 7.13 -22.13
CA SER A 274 5.95 8.51 -21.82
C SER A 274 4.49 8.65 -21.38
N TRP A 275 4.18 9.69 -20.59
CA TRP A 275 2.80 9.97 -20.20
C TRP A 275 1.90 10.13 -21.43
N GLU A 276 2.37 10.78 -22.48
CA GLU A 276 1.66 11.01 -23.74
C GLU A 276 1.21 9.70 -24.40
N GLU A 277 2.02 8.65 -24.32
CA GLU A 277 1.69 7.32 -24.82
C GLU A 277 0.71 6.57 -23.92
N LEU A 278 0.84 6.74 -22.59
CA LEU A 278 0.02 6.06 -21.60
C LEU A 278 -1.36 6.71 -21.42
N LYS A 279 -1.44 8.02 -21.60
CA LYS A 279 -2.61 8.85 -21.30
C LYS A 279 -3.94 8.34 -21.87
N PRO A 280 -4.04 7.93 -23.16
CA PRO A 280 -5.32 7.47 -23.70
C PRO A 280 -5.88 6.24 -22.96
N TYR A 281 -5.01 5.30 -22.57
CA TYR A 281 -5.41 4.10 -21.84
C TYR A 281 -5.91 4.47 -20.44
N TYR A 282 -5.14 5.25 -19.68
CA TYR A 282 -5.51 5.58 -18.31
C TYR A 282 -6.71 6.52 -18.21
N GLN A 283 -6.89 7.44 -19.17
CA GLN A 283 -8.11 8.24 -19.25
C GLN A 283 -9.36 7.37 -19.49
N ALA A 284 -9.28 6.36 -20.35
CA ALA A 284 -10.37 5.42 -20.56
C ALA A 284 -10.61 4.54 -19.33
N LEU A 285 -9.54 4.06 -18.68
CA LEU A 285 -9.60 3.26 -17.46
C LEU A 285 -10.30 4.02 -16.32
N VAL A 286 -9.86 5.23 -16.05
CA VAL A 286 -10.45 6.10 -15.01
C VAL A 286 -11.92 6.38 -15.33
N ALA A 287 -12.24 6.73 -16.58
CA ALA A 287 -13.62 7.00 -17.00
C ALA A 287 -14.55 5.78 -16.90
N LYS A 288 -14.00 4.56 -16.94
CA LYS A 288 -14.76 3.32 -16.77
C LYS A 288 -15.24 3.11 -15.33
N TYR A 289 -14.45 3.50 -14.34
CA TYR A 289 -14.68 3.14 -12.93
C TYR A 289 -15.05 4.31 -12.04
N LEU A 290 -14.46 5.48 -12.28
CA LEU A 290 -14.55 6.63 -11.37
C LEU A 290 -15.45 7.72 -11.95
N PRO A 291 -16.15 8.47 -11.09
CA PRO A 291 -16.86 9.67 -11.51
C PRO A 291 -15.88 10.75 -11.99
N VAL A 292 -16.40 11.72 -12.74
CA VAL A 292 -15.60 12.86 -13.25
C VAL A 292 -14.93 13.62 -12.11
N ASN A 293 -15.66 13.85 -11.02
CA ASN A 293 -15.17 14.53 -9.82
C ASN A 293 -15.17 13.56 -8.63
N ILE A 294 -14.13 13.67 -7.81
CA ILE A 294 -13.99 12.94 -6.54
C ILE A 294 -14.06 13.95 -5.40
N LYS A 295 -14.72 13.56 -4.31
CA LYS A 295 -14.76 14.31 -3.06
C LYS A 295 -13.68 13.78 -2.12
N PHE A 296 -12.94 14.71 -1.53
CA PHE A 296 -11.82 14.51 -0.62
C PHE A 296 -12.13 15.13 0.73
#